data_AF-A0A536K9H9-F1
#
_entry.id   AF-A0A536K9H9-F1
#
_cell.length_a   1.000
_cell.length_b   1.000
_cell.length_c   1.000
_cell.angle_alpha   90.00
_cell.angle_beta   90.00
_cell.angle_gamma   90.00
#
_symmetry.space_group_name_H-M   'P 1'
#
loop_
_entity.id
_entity.type
_entity.pdbx_description
1 polymer ?
#
loop_
_entity_poly.entity_id
_entity_poly.type
_entity_poly.pdbx_seq_one_letter_code
_entity_poly.pdbx_strand_id
1 'polypeptide(L)'
;MARAPITSTPYPQSTPLVSPMLGVGPGNSGITGDVEVVKGSDAFTLTIRVHGLPPNSNHVSHIHLGSCAVNGSIDVPLQPLAADANGSATSITSVQKPYQIPPAGWYANVNQGPDLQGDDAKSMACGDLKAA
;
A
#
# COMPACT_ATOMS: atom_id res chain seq x y z
N MET A 1 -30.34 30.41 -22.97
CA MET A 1 -29.83 29.02 -22.96
C MET A 1 -29.50 28.67 -21.52
N ALA A 2 -30.30 27.83 -20.86
CA ALA A 2 -30.01 27.39 -19.49
C ALA A 2 -29.15 26.11 -19.54
N ARG A 3 -27.97 26.11 -18.91
CA ARG A 3 -27.15 24.90 -18.73
C ARG A 3 -27.91 23.95 -17.81
N ALA A 4 -28.11 22.71 -18.25
CA ALA A 4 -28.65 21.64 -17.43
C ALA A 4 -27.73 21.39 -16.22
N PRO A 5 -28.29 21.05 -15.04
CA PRO A 5 -27.50 20.65 -13.89
C PRO A 5 -26.82 19.30 -14.17
N ILE A 6 -25.50 19.23 -13.94
CA ILE A 6 -24.77 17.97 -13.94
C ILE A 6 -25.17 17.18 -12.69
N THR A 7 -26.16 16.31 -12.81
CA THR A 7 -26.39 15.25 -11.83
C THR A 7 -25.24 14.25 -11.95
N SER A 8 -24.22 14.39 -11.10
CA SER A 8 -23.20 13.35 -10.93
C SER A 8 -23.89 12.14 -10.30
N THR A 9 -24.23 11.15 -11.11
CA THR A 9 -24.55 9.81 -10.59
C THR A 9 -23.39 9.35 -9.72
N PRO A 10 -23.61 8.96 -8.46
CA PRO A 10 -22.56 8.34 -7.67
C PRO A 10 -22.15 7.06 -8.40
N TYR A 11 -20.90 7.03 -8.89
CA TYR A 11 -20.28 5.77 -9.31
C TYR A 11 -20.46 4.80 -8.14
N PRO A 12 -20.87 3.53 -8.35
CA PRO A 12 -20.92 2.58 -7.26
C PRO A 12 -19.49 2.49 -6.69
N GLN A 13 -19.25 3.14 -5.55
CA GLN A 13 -17.98 3.03 -4.86
C GLN A 13 -17.83 1.57 -4.49
N SER A 14 -16.83 0.91 -5.06
CA SER A 14 -16.48 -0.44 -4.65
C SER A 14 -16.20 -0.42 -3.15
N THR A 15 -16.72 -1.42 -2.43
CA THR A 15 -16.40 -1.60 -1.01
C THR A 15 -14.88 -1.68 -0.87
N PRO A 16 -14.25 -0.84 -0.03
CA PRO A 16 -12.82 -0.91 0.18
C PRO A 16 -12.40 -2.28 0.72
N LEU A 17 -11.33 -2.84 0.17
CA LEU A 17 -10.69 -4.04 0.70
C LEU A 17 -9.59 -3.60 1.66
N VAL A 18 -9.67 -4.04 2.92
CA VAL A 18 -8.68 -3.69 3.94
C VAL A 18 -7.91 -4.94 4.37
N SER A 19 -6.59 -4.85 4.26
CA SER A 19 -5.63 -5.84 4.71
C SER A 19 -4.75 -5.28 5.83
N PRO A 20 -4.52 -6.01 6.93
CA PRO A 20 -3.60 -5.56 7.96
C PRO A 20 -2.16 -5.52 7.41
N MET A 21 -1.40 -4.54 7.86
CA MET A 21 0.05 -4.46 7.63
C MET A 21 0.78 -4.53 8.96
N LEU A 22 1.70 -5.48 9.08
CA LEU A 22 2.39 -5.78 10.32
C LEU A 22 3.90 -5.67 10.12
N GLY A 23 4.59 -5.24 11.18
CA GLY A 23 6.04 -5.18 11.20
C GLY A 23 6.69 -6.56 11.08
N VAL A 24 7.81 -6.61 10.37
CA VAL A 24 8.62 -7.82 10.18
C VAL A 24 9.95 -7.71 10.94
N GLY A 25 10.45 -8.84 11.44
CA GLY A 25 11.67 -8.91 12.26
C GLY A 25 11.41 -9.44 13.67
N PRO A 26 12.44 -9.45 14.55
CA PRO A 26 12.30 -9.95 15.92
C PRO A 26 11.17 -9.23 16.68
N GLY A 27 10.22 -10.00 17.21
CA GLY A 27 9.10 -9.44 17.97
C GLY A 27 8.12 -8.57 17.17
N ASN A 28 8.02 -8.75 15.85
CA ASN A 28 7.16 -7.98 14.93
C ASN A 28 7.48 -6.47 14.87
N SER A 29 8.63 -6.01 15.36
CA SER A 29 9.12 -4.61 15.39
C SER A 29 8.22 -3.56 16.09
N GLY A 30 6.96 -3.88 16.39
CA GLY A 30 5.95 -2.93 16.88
C GLY A 30 5.26 -2.11 15.80
N ILE A 31 5.68 -2.22 14.52
CA ILE A 31 5.03 -1.54 13.41
C ILE A 31 3.65 -2.15 13.14
N THR A 32 2.66 -1.29 12.96
CA THR A 32 1.27 -1.67 12.66
C THR A 32 0.69 -0.76 11.59
N GLY A 33 -0.38 -1.21 10.95
CA GLY A 33 -1.02 -0.45 9.90
C GLY A 33 -2.02 -1.26 9.09
N ASP A 34 -2.45 -0.69 7.98
CA ASP A 34 -3.32 -1.32 7.01
C ASP A 34 -3.01 -0.84 5.59
N VAL A 35 -3.48 -1.66 4.66
CA VAL A 35 -3.55 -1.33 3.24
C VAL A 35 -5.01 -1.40 2.82
N GLU A 36 -5.52 -0.27 2.35
CA GLU A 36 -6.87 -0.14 1.82
C GLU A 36 -6.82 -0.03 0.30
N VAL A 37 -7.63 -0.85 -0.38
CA VAL A 37 -7.76 -0.85 -1.84
C VAL A 37 -9.19 -0.49 -2.24
N VAL A 38 -9.32 0.54 -3.07
CA VAL A 38 -10.58 0.90 -3.76
C VAL A 38 -10.42 0.61 -5.25
N LYS A 39 -11.25 -0.31 -5.76
CA LYS A 39 -11.18 -0.78 -7.15
C LYS A 39 -11.98 0.13 -8.09
N GLY A 40 -11.42 0.44 -9.25
CA GLY A 40 -12.11 0.94 -10.44
C GLY A 40 -12.20 -0.16 -11.52
N SER A 41 -12.65 0.21 -12.73
CA SER A 41 -12.73 -0.73 -13.86
C SER A 41 -11.34 -1.14 -14.36
N ASP A 42 -10.46 -0.15 -14.57
CA ASP A 42 -9.13 -0.32 -15.17
C ASP A 42 -8.01 0.32 -14.32
N ALA A 43 -8.35 0.66 -13.07
CA ALA A 43 -7.45 1.26 -12.12
C ALA A 43 -7.84 0.84 -10.71
N PHE A 44 -6.96 1.06 -9.74
CA PHE A 44 -7.30 1.03 -8.32
C PHE A 44 -6.52 2.10 -7.57
N THR A 45 -7.07 2.52 -6.44
CA THR A 45 -6.36 3.36 -5.48
C THR A 45 -5.96 2.51 -4.29
N LEU A 46 -4.71 2.61 -3.89
CA LEU A 46 -4.15 1.93 -2.72
C LEU A 46 -3.72 2.99 -1.71
N THR A 47 -4.23 2.87 -0.48
CA THR A 47 -3.83 3.70 0.66
C THR A 47 -3.07 2.84 1.65
N ILE A 48 -1.82 3.20 1.94
CA ILE A 48 -1.04 2.59 3.03
C ILE A 48 -1.11 3.53 4.23
N ARG A 49 -1.42 2.99 5.41
CA ARG A 49 -1.35 3.68 6.71
C ARG A 49 -0.45 2.89 7.64
N VAL A 50 0.51 3.56 8.27
CA VAL A 50 1.53 2.89 9.09
C VAL A 50 1.82 3.70 10.34
N HIS A 51 2.07 3.00 11.43
CA HIS A 51 2.51 3.55 12.71
C HIS A 51 3.73 2.79 13.21
N GLY A 52 4.60 3.48 13.94
CA GLY A 52 5.82 2.90 14.53
C GLY A 52 7.03 2.91 13.59
N LEU A 53 6.98 3.70 12.51
CA LEU A 53 8.17 4.00 11.71
C LEU A 53 9.15 4.88 12.50
N PRO A 54 10.45 4.90 12.14
CA PRO A 54 11.35 5.94 12.65
C PRO A 54 10.74 7.34 12.47
N PRO A 55 10.77 8.23 13.47
CA PRO A 55 10.23 9.58 13.30
C PRO A 55 10.98 10.41 12.25
N ASN A 56 10.24 11.22 11.49
CA ASN A 56 10.79 12.13 10.47
C ASN A 56 11.64 11.44 9.37
N SER A 57 11.33 10.20 9.02
CA SER A 57 12.03 9.41 8.01
C SER A 57 11.22 9.24 6.72
N ASN A 58 11.89 8.76 5.66
CA ASN A 58 11.27 8.42 4.39
C ASN A 58 11.48 6.94 4.05
N HIS A 59 10.46 6.32 3.48
CA HIS A 59 10.43 4.90 3.16
C HIS A 59 9.82 4.68 1.79
N VAL A 60 10.41 3.80 0.98
CA VAL A 60 9.77 3.33 -0.25
C VAL A 60 8.87 2.13 0.03
N SER A 61 7.93 1.88 -0.87
CA SER A 61 6.94 0.80 -0.73
C SER A 61 6.56 0.27 -2.09
N HIS A 62 6.23 -1.02 -2.13
CA HIS A 62 5.93 -1.73 -3.36
C HIS A 62 4.80 -2.73 -3.13
N ILE A 63 4.11 -3.09 -4.20
CA ILE A 63 3.40 -4.37 -4.29
C ILE A 63 4.35 -5.37 -4.92
N HIS A 64 4.48 -6.52 -4.29
CA HIS A 64 5.26 -7.65 -4.77
C HIS A 64 4.35 -8.84 -5.10
N LEU A 65 4.82 -9.71 -6.00
CA LEU A 65 4.24 -11.04 -6.19
C LEU A 65 4.48 -11.90 -4.94
N GLY A 66 3.54 -12.79 -4.63
CA GLY A 66 3.69 -13.73 -3.51
C GLY A 66 2.91 -13.31 -2.27
N SER A 67 3.52 -13.52 -1.12
CA SER A 67 3.01 -13.14 0.21
C SER A 67 4.13 -12.62 1.10
N CYS A 68 3.78 -12.03 2.24
CA CYS A 68 4.70 -11.71 3.33
C CYS A 68 5.64 -12.88 3.70
N ALA A 69 5.16 -14.12 3.62
CA ALA A 69 5.92 -15.32 3.93
C ALA A 69 6.75 -15.85 2.74
N VAL A 70 6.32 -15.57 1.51
CA VAL A 70 6.97 -16.03 0.28
C VAL A 70 7.14 -14.84 -0.65
N ASN A 71 8.30 -14.19 -0.53
CA ASN A 71 8.65 -12.99 -1.29
C ASN A 71 8.75 -13.29 -2.80
N GLY A 72 8.40 -12.31 -3.63
CA GLY A 72 8.57 -12.33 -5.08
C GLY A 72 9.03 -10.99 -5.63
N SER A 73 9.10 -10.88 -6.97
CA SER A 73 9.52 -9.65 -7.65
C SER A 73 8.56 -8.49 -7.39
N ILE A 74 9.07 -7.26 -7.50
CA ILE A 74 8.24 -6.04 -7.50
C ILE A 74 7.31 -6.08 -8.70
N ASP A 75 6.03 -5.78 -8.47
CA ASP A 75 5.01 -5.69 -9.51
C ASP A 75 4.46 -4.26 -9.66
N VAL A 76 4.35 -3.49 -8.57
CA VAL A 76 3.92 -2.09 -8.61
C VAL A 76 4.76 -1.23 -7.66
N PRO A 77 5.45 -0.18 -8.15
CA PRO A 77 6.02 0.85 -7.27
C PRO A 77 4.90 1.72 -6.69
N LEU A 78 4.98 2.01 -5.39
CA LEU A 78 4.02 2.87 -4.71
C LEU A 78 4.64 4.23 -4.39
N GLN A 79 3.76 5.19 -4.09
CA GLN A 79 4.20 6.48 -3.57
C GLN A 79 4.92 6.29 -2.22
N PRO A 80 6.07 6.95 -2.01
CA PRO A 80 6.84 6.80 -0.78
C PRO A 80 6.03 7.28 0.44
N LEU A 81 6.40 6.75 1.60
CA LEU A 81 5.89 7.19 2.89
C LEU A 81 6.88 8.16 3.54
N ALA A 82 6.36 9.31 3.97
CA ALA A 82 7.07 10.22 4.86
C ALA A 82 6.46 10.09 6.25
N ALA A 83 7.23 9.61 7.22
CA ALA A 83 6.82 9.48 8.60
C ALA A 83 6.89 10.84 9.30
N ASP A 84 5.84 11.17 10.06
CA ASP A 84 5.81 12.36 10.90
C ASP A 84 6.68 12.19 12.17
N ALA A 85 6.67 13.20 13.03
CA ALA A 85 7.41 13.17 14.30
C ALA A 85 6.93 12.08 15.29
N ASN A 86 5.77 11.47 15.04
CA ASN A 86 5.22 10.37 15.82
C ASN A 86 5.46 8.99 15.14
N GLY A 87 6.19 8.94 14.03
CA GLY A 87 6.42 7.70 13.29
C GLY A 87 5.19 7.20 12.55
N SER A 88 4.24 8.09 12.24
CA SER A 88 3.03 7.77 11.47
C SER A 88 3.16 8.27 10.04
N ALA A 89 2.71 7.47 9.08
CA ALA A 89 2.72 7.85 7.67
C ALA A 89 1.45 7.37 6.97
N THR A 90 1.01 8.13 5.98
CA THR A 90 -0.03 7.71 5.04
C THR A 90 0.41 8.07 3.63
N SER A 91 0.24 7.13 2.70
CA SER A 91 0.52 7.32 1.29
C SER A 91 -0.63 6.79 0.44
N ILE A 92 -0.94 7.49 -0.64
CA ILE A 92 -2.02 7.15 -1.57
C ILE A 92 -1.40 7.01 -2.96
N THR A 93 -1.59 5.84 -3.57
CA THR A 93 -1.12 5.54 -4.92
C THR A 93 -2.30 5.17 -5.81
N SER A 94 -2.45 5.87 -6.94
CA SER A 94 -3.36 5.46 -8.02
C SER A 94 -2.60 4.61 -9.03
N VAL A 95 -3.06 3.38 -9.23
CA VAL A 95 -2.45 2.42 -10.15
C VAL A 95 -3.34 2.27 -11.38
N GLN A 96 -2.80 2.55 -12.56
CA GLN A 96 -3.52 2.47 -13.84
C GLN A 96 -3.48 1.05 -14.43
N LYS A 97 -3.94 0.07 -13.64
CA LYS A 97 -4.23 -1.30 -14.10
C LYS A 97 -5.36 -1.89 -13.27
N PRO A 98 -6.10 -2.89 -13.78
CA PRO A 98 -7.13 -3.58 -13.00
C PRO A 98 -6.55 -4.18 -11.71
N TYR A 99 -7.33 -4.12 -10.62
CA TYR A 99 -6.98 -4.84 -9.40
C TYR A 99 -7.25 -6.34 -9.56
N GLN A 100 -6.25 -7.05 -10.09
CA GLN A 100 -6.30 -8.48 -10.35
C GLN A 100 -5.07 -9.12 -9.72
N ILE A 101 -5.26 -9.73 -8.55
CA ILE A 101 -4.19 -10.44 -7.85
C ILE A 101 -3.88 -11.74 -8.61
N PRO A 102 -2.62 -11.98 -9.02
CA PRO A 102 -2.23 -13.20 -9.71
C PRO A 102 -2.32 -14.42 -8.78
N PRO A 103 -2.32 -15.67 -9.30
CA PRO A 103 -2.40 -16.87 -8.47
C PRO A 103 -1.30 -17.00 -7.41
N ALA A 104 -0.14 -16.39 -7.65
CA ALA A 104 0.96 -16.34 -6.69
C ALA A 104 0.63 -15.45 -5.47
N GLY A 105 -0.36 -14.57 -5.55
CA GLY A 105 -0.70 -13.58 -4.53
C GLY A 105 -0.02 -12.23 -4.76
N TRP A 106 -0.44 -11.26 -3.96
CA TRP A 106 0.20 -9.96 -3.81
C TRP A 106 0.34 -9.62 -2.33
N TYR A 107 1.45 -8.98 -1.98
CA TYR A 107 1.60 -8.30 -0.70
C TYR A 107 2.18 -6.91 -0.93
N ALA A 108 1.77 -5.96 -0.09
CA ALA A 108 2.43 -4.66 -0.02
C ALA A 108 3.50 -4.69 1.06
N ASN A 109 4.57 -3.94 0.87
CA ASN A 109 5.63 -3.79 1.85
C ASN A 109 6.03 -2.34 2.07
N VAL A 110 6.68 -2.08 3.20
CA VAL A 110 7.41 -0.84 3.49
C VAL A 110 8.87 -1.22 3.72
N ASN A 111 9.78 -0.49 3.08
CA ASN A 111 11.22 -0.72 3.16
C ASN A 111 11.88 0.18 4.22
N GLN A 112 13.06 -0.21 4.71
CA GLN A 112 13.75 0.50 5.79
C GLN A 112 14.19 1.92 5.44
N GLY A 113 14.48 2.19 4.17
CA GLY A 113 14.96 3.50 3.74
C GLY A 113 14.39 3.98 2.41
N PRO A 114 14.96 5.07 1.87
CA PRO A 114 14.33 5.83 0.80
C PRO A 114 14.68 5.37 -0.62
N ASP A 115 15.64 4.47 -0.84
CA ASP A 115 16.17 4.24 -2.20
C ASP A 115 16.57 2.79 -2.56
N LEU A 116 16.16 1.80 -1.75
CA LEU A 116 16.47 0.37 -1.95
C LEU A 116 17.97 0.03 -2.01
N GLN A 117 18.87 0.88 -1.52
CA GLN A 117 20.30 0.57 -1.47
C GLN A 117 20.68 -0.13 -0.16
N GLY A 118 21.40 -1.26 -0.27
CA GLY A 118 21.92 -1.98 0.89
C GLY A 118 20.81 -2.33 1.89
N ASP A 119 20.95 -1.82 3.12
CA ASP A 119 19.98 -2.07 4.19
C ASP A 119 18.64 -1.39 3.95
N ASP A 120 18.58 -0.32 3.15
CA ASP A 120 17.34 0.36 2.82
C ASP A 120 16.36 -0.53 2.04
N ALA A 121 16.86 -1.57 1.37
CA ALA A 121 16.04 -2.56 0.68
C ALA A 121 15.33 -3.54 1.62
N LYS A 122 15.70 -3.63 2.90
CA LYS A 122 15.07 -4.56 3.83
C LYS A 122 13.62 -4.15 4.07
N SER A 123 12.72 -5.13 4.04
CA SER A 123 11.33 -4.91 4.40
C SER A 123 11.22 -4.74 5.91
N MET A 124 10.46 -3.74 6.38
CA MET A 124 10.19 -3.49 7.80
C MET A 124 8.74 -3.73 8.18
N ALA A 125 7.82 -3.70 7.22
CA ALA A 125 6.44 -4.11 7.40
C ALA A 125 5.87 -4.68 6.09
N CYS A 126 4.89 -5.58 6.21
CA CYS A 126 4.21 -6.14 5.05
C CYS A 126 2.76 -6.52 5.37
N GLY A 127 1.93 -6.59 4.34
CA GLY A 127 0.53 -7.02 4.44
C GLY A 127 0.08 -7.75 3.18
N ASP A 128 -0.46 -8.96 3.34
CA ASP A 128 -1.03 -9.75 2.24
C ASP A 128 -2.32 -9.12 1.74
N LEU A 129 -2.38 -8.85 0.44
CA LEU A 129 -3.54 -8.21 -0.19
C LEU A 129 -4.60 -9.25 -0.50
N LYS A 130 -5.86 -8.92 -0.18
CA LYS A 130 -7.00 -9.81 -0.40
C LYS A 130 -7.53 -9.67 -1.81
N ALA A 131 -7.80 -10.79 -2.46
CA ALA A 131 -8.72 -10.81 -3.58
C ALA A 131 -10.12 -10.40 -3.08
N ALA A 132 -10.90 -9.78 -3.96
CA ALA A 132 -12.28 -9.39 -3.67
C ALA A 132 -13.23 -10.58 -3.62
#